data_AF-A0A377JLH8-F1
#
_entry.id   AF-A0A377JLH8-F1
#
_cell.length_a   1.000
_cell.length_b   1.000
_cell.length_c   1.000
_cell.angle_alpha   90.00
_cell.angle_beta   90.00
_cell.angle_gamma   90.00
#
_symmetry.space_group_name_H-M   'P 1'
#
loop_
_entity.id
_entity.type
_entity.pdbx_description
1 polymer ?
#
loop_
_entity_poly.entity_id
_entity_poly.type
_entity_poly.pdbx_seq_one_letter_code
_entity_poly.pdbx_strand_id
1 'polypeptide(L)'
;MIRVRFVHQEEIALDEQWQKLPFDYEKRATTIPPKPKNLLTMKQIAIALSQPFAYVRVDLYEIDSVIFFGEMTFTPACGTDKFSLQEWDNVLGDRWKMHA
;
A
#
# COMPACT_ATOMS: atom_id res chain seq x y z
N MET A 1 0.90 -19.10 9.23
CA MET A 1 1.27 -18.11 10.27
C MET A 1 2.62 -17.55 9.87
N ILE A 2 2.66 -16.38 9.24
CA ILE A 2 3.92 -15.75 8.81
C ILE A 2 4.63 -15.28 10.09
N ARG A 3 5.45 -16.18 10.65
CA ARG A 3 6.37 -15.88 11.74
C ARG A 3 7.62 -15.34 11.07
N VAL A 4 7.78 -14.02 11.00
CA VAL A 4 8.89 -13.21 11.56
C VAL A 4 8.54 -11.75 11.21
N ARG A 5 8.39 -10.88 12.22
CA ARG A 5 8.33 -9.42 12.02
C ARG A 5 9.65 -8.99 11.38
N PHE A 6 9.58 -8.35 10.21
CA PHE A 6 10.73 -7.88 9.44
C PHE A 6 11.66 -7.03 10.33
N VAL A 7 12.91 -7.46 10.49
CA VAL A 7 13.93 -6.75 11.28
C VAL A 7 14.41 -5.49 10.54
N HIS A 8 14.28 -5.49 9.20
CA HIS A 8 14.54 -4.37 8.32
C HIS A 8 13.39 -4.29 7.32
N GLN A 9 12.57 -3.25 7.45
CA GLN A 9 11.45 -2.96 6.55
C GLN A 9 11.75 -1.63 5.88
N GLU A 10 11.78 -1.65 4.56
CA GLU A 10 11.85 -0.47 3.72
C GLU A 10 10.57 -0.39 2.88
N GLU A 11 10.16 0.83 2.57
CA GLU A 11 8.88 1.18 1.96
C GLU A 11 9.13 2.16 0.82
N ILE A 12 8.40 1.97 -0.27
CA ILE A 12 8.42 2.88 -1.41
C ILE A 12 7.00 3.01 -1.96
N ALA A 13 6.59 4.23 -2.24
CA ALA A 13 5.28 4.49 -2.82
C ALA A 13 5.38 4.42 -4.35
N LEU A 14 4.66 3.47 -4.95
CA LEU A 14 4.60 3.27 -6.39
C LEU A 14 3.16 3.37 -6.89
N ASP A 15 2.99 3.82 -8.12
CA ASP A 15 1.69 3.84 -8.80
C ASP A 15 1.34 2.48 -9.43
N GLU A 16 0.17 2.45 -10.08
CA GLU A 16 -0.35 1.30 -10.79
C GLU A 16 0.53 0.79 -11.95
N GLN A 17 1.43 1.64 -12.46
CA GLN A 17 2.37 1.37 -13.53
C GLN A 17 3.78 1.04 -12.98
N TRP A 18 3.89 0.86 -11.65
CA TRP A 18 5.14 0.57 -10.96
C TRP A 18 6.16 1.73 -11.05
N GLN A 19 5.69 2.96 -11.22
CA GLN A 19 6.50 4.17 -11.22
C GLN A 19 6.50 4.82 -9.84
N LYS A 20 7.61 5.46 -9.47
CA LYS A 20 7.75 6.12 -8.17
C LYS A 20 6.82 7.33 -8.06
N LEU A 21 6.06 7.39 -6.97
CA LEU A 21 5.21 8.54 -6.64
C LEU A 21 6.07 9.71 -6.10
N PRO A 22 5.59 10.95 -6.20
CA PRO A 22 6.32 12.15 -5.71
C PRO A 22 6.35 12.29 -4.18
N PHE A 23 6.03 11.23 -3.43
CA PHE A 23 6.09 11.16 -1.98
C PHE A 23 6.51 9.75 -1.54
N ASP A 24 7.02 9.62 -0.33
CA ASP A 24 7.36 8.33 0.29
C ASP A 24 6.89 8.30 1.76
N TYR A 25 6.96 7.13 2.37
CA TYR A 25 6.77 6.92 3.80
C TYR A 25 8.04 7.27 4.60
N GLU A 26 8.01 7.09 5.93
CA GLU A 26 9.18 7.35 6.79
C GLU A 26 10.34 6.37 6.52
N LYS A 27 10.04 5.08 6.31
CA LYS A 27 11.04 4.01 6.14
C LYS A 27 11.47 3.84 4.68
N ARG A 28 12.04 4.88 4.09
CA ARG A 28 12.26 4.94 2.63
C ARG A 28 13.22 3.88 2.11
N ALA A 29 12.77 3.11 1.12
CA ALA A 29 13.64 2.29 0.30
C ALA A 29 14.50 3.18 -0.63
N THR A 30 15.74 2.76 -0.85
CA THR A 30 16.67 3.48 -1.74
C THR A 30 16.53 3.07 -3.21
N THR A 31 15.91 1.91 -3.47
CA THR A 31 15.79 1.32 -4.80
C THR A 31 14.36 0.86 -5.08
N ILE A 32 13.96 0.88 -6.35
CA ILE A 32 12.66 0.36 -6.79
C ILE A 32 12.79 -1.17 -6.89
N PRO A 33 11.96 -1.95 -6.19
CA PRO A 33 12.00 -3.40 -6.27
C PRO A 33 11.53 -3.90 -7.64
N PRO A 34 11.93 -5.11 -8.06
CA PRO A 34 11.44 -5.72 -9.28
C PRO A 34 9.91 -5.83 -9.24
N LYS A 35 9.28 -5.59 -10.39
CA LYS A 35 7.83 -5.69 -10.54
C LYS A 35 7.36 -7.15 -10.29
N PRO A 36 6.36 -7.38 -9.42
CA PRO A 36 5.78 -8.70 -9.17
C PRO A 36 5.24 -9.32 -10.46
N LYS A 37 5.38 -10.64 -10.60
CA LYS A 37 4.91 -11.35 -11.80
C LYS A 37 3.40 -11.27 -11.92
N ASN A 38 2.70 -11.33 -10.79
CA ASN A 38 1.24 -11.32 -10.75
C ASN A 38 0.65 -9.95 -10.36
N LEU A 39 1.35 -8.84 -10.65
CA LEU A 39 0.87 -7.50 -10.29
C LEU A 39 -0.57 -7.25 -10.76
N LEU A 40 -0.92 -7.67 -11.98
CA LEU A 40 -2.28 -7.51 -12.51
C LEU A 40 -3.33 -8.18 -11.62
N THR A 41 -3.07 -9.43 -11.22
CA THR A 41 -3.95 -10.19 -10.34
C THR A 41 -4.02 -9.57 -8.95
N MET A 42 -2.89 -9.12 -8.40
CA MET A 42 -2.84 -8.41 -7.11
C MET A 42 -3.70 -7.14 -7.14
N LYS A 43 -3.63 -6.36 -8.23
CA LYS A 43 -4.49 -5.18 -8.42
C LYS A 43 -5.97 -5.54 -8.46
N GLN A 44 -6.34 -6.61 -9.18
CA GLN A 44 -7.73 -7.06 -9.25
C GLN A 44 -8.26 -7.49 -7.87
N ILE A 45 -7.45 -8.21 -7.09
CA ILE A 45 -7.77 -8.59 -5.70
C ILE A 45 -7.96 -7.35 -4.84
N ALA A 46 -7.01 -6.41 -4.88
CA ALA A 46 -7.08 -5.17 -4.10
C ALA A 46 -8.34 -4.35 -4.43
N ILE A 47 -8.67 -4.20 -5.72
CA ILE A 47 -9.87 -3.51 -6.18
C ILE A 47 -11.13 -4.22 -5.68
N ALA A 48 -11.21 -5.54 -5.84
CA ALA A 48 -12.39 -6.31 -5.43
C ALA A 48 -12.65 -6.22 -3.92
N LEU A 49 -11.59 -6.28 -3.12
CA LEU A 49 -11.67 -6.17 -1.66
C LEU A 49 -11.99 -4.75 -1.20
N SER A 50 -11.54 -3.72 -1.92
CA SER A 50 -11.77 -2.33 -1.54
C SER A 50 -13.11 -1.74 -1.99
N GLN A 51 -13.80 -2.36 -2.97
CA GLN A 51 -15.08 -1.88 -3.52
C GLN A 51 -16.10 -1.36 -2.48
N PRO A 52 -16.34 -2.04 -1.34
CA PRO A 52 -17.34 -1.59 -0.38
C PRO A 52 -16.93 -0.40 0.48
N PHE A 53 -15.67 0.05 0.41
CA PHE A 53 -15.09 1.00 1.35
C PHE A 53 -14.59 2.26 0.64
N ALA A 54 -14.84 3.42 1.24
CA ALA A 54 -14.28 4.69 0.74
C ALA A 54 -12.74 4.71 0.81
N TYR A 55 -12.17 4.00 1.79
CA TYR A 55 -10.74 3.82 1.97
C TYR A 55 -10.48 2.51 2.71
N VAL A 56 -9.53 1.71 2.23
CA VAL A 56 -8.96 0.58 2.95
C VAL A 56 -7.59 0.25 2.37
N ARG A 57 -6.60 -0.02 3.23
CA ARG A 57 -5.33 -0.61 2.81
C ARG A 57 -5.49 -2.12 2.72
N VAL A 58 -5.05 -2.71 1.62
CA VAL A 58 -5.06 -4.16 1.39
C VAL A 58 -3.62 -4.64 1.27
N ASP A 59 -3.20 -5.51 2.18
CA ASP A 59 -1.84 -6.03 2.20
C ASP A 59 -1.80 -7.35 1.40
N LEU A 60 -0.99 -7.38 0.35
CA LEU A 60 -0.78 -8.54 -0.51
C LEU A 60 0.71 -8.85 -0.64
N TYR A 61 1.06 -10.13 -0.61
CA TYR A 61 2.44 -10.61 -0.76
C TYR A 61 2.52 -11.59 -1.94
N GLU A 62 3.62 -11.55 -2.69
CA GLU A 62 3.94 -12.58 -3.69
C GLU A 62 5.19 -13.34 -3.23
N ILE A 63 5.07 -14.65 -2.98
CA ILE A 63 6.18 -15.54 -2.62
C ILE A 63 6.13 -16.72 -3.59
N ASP A 64 7.22 -16.98 -4.30
CA ASP A 64 7.33 -18.04 -5.31
C ASP A 64 6.18 -18.02 -6.34
N SER A 65 5.77 -16.82 -6.77
CA SER A 65 4.65 -16.58 -7.70
C SER A 65 3.26 -16.93 -7.14
N VAL A 66 3.14 -17.18 -5.83
CA VAL A 66 1.88 -17.38 -5.12
C VAL A 66 1.51 -16.09 -4.38
N ILE A 67 0.27 -15.63 -4.57
CA ILE A 67 -0.26 -14.45 -3.87
C ILE A 67 -0.84 -14.87 -2.53
N PHE A 68 -0.44 -14.17 -1.48
CA PHE A 68 -0.99 -14.30 -0.13
C PHE A 68 -1.66 -13.01 0.30
N PHE A 69 -2.87 -13.13 0.84
CA PHE A 69 -3.53 -12.05 1.56
C PHE A 69 -2.96 -11.93 2.97
N GLY A 70 -2.62 -10.71 3.37
CA GLY A 70 -2.16 -10.36 4.71
C GLY A 70 -3.30 -9.89 5.59
N GLU A 71 -3.70 -8.64 5.39
CA GLU A 71 -4.72 -7.95 6.19
C GLU A 71 -5.46 -6.87 5.39
N MET A 72 -6.57 -6.41 5.96
CA MET A 72 -7.25 -5.18 5.57
C MET A 72 -7.19 -4.21 6.74
N THR A 73 -6.64 -3.02 6.49
CA THR A 73 -6.43 -2.01 7.52
C THR A 73 -7.14 -0.72 7.15
N PHE A 74 -8.11 -0.35 7.99
CA PHE A 74 -8.98 0.82 7.79
C PHE A 74 -8.38 2.11 8.39
N THR A 75 -7.52 1.96 9.39
CA THR A 75 -6.86 3.07 10.09
C THR A 75 -5.37 2.77 10.27
N PRO A 76 -4.57 2.79 9.18
CA PRO A 76 -3.15 2.51 9.25
C PRO A 76 -2.45 3.48 10.20
N ALA A 77 -1.55 2.95 11.02
CA ALA A 77 -0.86 3.68 12.09
C ALA A 77 -1.80 4.50 13.01
N CYS A 78 -3.04 4.04 13.25
CA CYS A 78 -4.03 4.80 14.02
C CYS A 78 -4.35 6.19 13.41
N GLY A 79 -4.13 6.37 12.10
CA GLY A 79 -4.31 7.65 11.41
C GLY A 79 -3.20 8.67 11.66
N THR A 80 -2.06 8.26 12.24
CA THR A 80 -0.92 9.16 12.52
C THR A 80 0.27 8.92 11.60
N ASP A 81 0.11 8.12 10.55
CA ASP A 81 1.17 7.92 9.55
C ASP A 81 1.46 9.24 8.84
N LYS A 82 2.70 9.46 8.43
CA LYS A 82 3.12 10.71 7.81
C LYS A 82 3.80 10.46 6.47
N PHE A 83 3.39 11.24 5.47
CA PHE A 83 4.12 11.30 4.21
C PHE A 83 5.39 12.15 4.35
N SER A 84 6.36 11.91 3.47
CA SER A 84 7.60 12.69 3.38
C SER A 84 7.36 14.18 3.15
N LEU A 85 6.25 14.51 2.48
CA LEU A 85 5.82 15.86 2.14
C LEU A 85 4.38 16.05 2.61
N GLN A 86 4.18 17.03 3.49
CA GLN A 86 2.91 17.27 4.18
C GLN A 86 1.75 17.67 3.24
N GLU A 87 2.06 18.15 2.04
CA GLU A 87 1.02 18.46 1.04
C GLU A 87 0.21 17.22 0.63
N TRP A 88 0.81 16.02 0.70
CA TRP A 88 0.16 14.78 0.29
C TRP A 88 -0.90 14.29 1.27
N ASP A 89 -0.80 14.69 2.55
CA ASP A 89 -1.87 14.48 3.52
C ASP A 89 -3.18 15.11 3.03
N ASN A 90 -3.11 16.36 2.55
CA ASN A 90 -4.27 17.07 2.02
C ASN A 90 -4.72 16.49 0.68
N VAL A 91 -3.79 16.26 -0.26
CA VAL A 91 -4.14 15.74 -1.61
C VAL A 91 -4.85 14.40 -1.55
N LEU A 92 -4.43 13.51 -0.64
CA LEU A 92 -5.07 12.20 -0.46
C LEU A 92 -6.35 12.32 0.38
N GLY A 93 -6.34 13.18 1.42
CA GLY A 93 -7.52 13.49 2.22
C GLY A 93 -8.69 14.02 1.39
N ASP A 94 -8.44 14.93 0.45
CA ASP A 94 -9.47 15.51 -0.43
C ASP A 94 -10.14 14.46 -1.35
N ARG A 95 -9.46 13.33 -1.60
CA ARG A 95 -10.00 12.21 -2.38
C ARG A 95 -10.86 11.29 -1.54
N TRP A 96 -10.72 11.33 -0.22
CA TRP A 96 -11.50 10.51 0.69
C TRP A 96 -12.92 11.05 0.81
N LYS A 97 -13.80 10.57 -0.08
CA LYS A 97 -15.22 10.89 -0.05
C LYS A 97 -15.95 9.86 0.79
N MET A 98 -16.45 10.26 1.96
CA MET A 98 -17.32 9.40 2.75
C MET A 98 -18.68 9.31 2.05
N HIS A 99 -19.09 8.09 1.71
CA HIS A 99 -20.47 7.83 1.31
C HIS A 99 -21.31 7.76 2.59
N ALA A 100 -22.32 8.64 2.69
CA ALA A 100 -23.31 8.64 3.76
C ALA A 100 -24.27 7.46 3.62
#